data_AF-A0A1M6XUR6-F1
#
_entry.id   AF-A0A1M6XUR6-F1
#
_cell.length_a   1.000
_cell.length_b   1.000
_cell.length_c   1.000
_cell.angle_alpha   90.00
_cell.angle_beta   90.00
_cell.angle_gamma   90.00
#
_symmetry.space_group_name_H-M   'P 1'
#
loop_
_entity.id
_entity.type
_entity.pdbx_description
1 polymer ?
#
loop_
_entity_poly.entity_id
_entity_poly.type
_entity_poly.pdbx_seq_one_letter_code
_entity_poly.pdbx_strand_id
1 'polypeptide(L)'
;MGFLYTPLPFWVAVGGWIATAIVVALALWKNPFKRLQDGTLQHVWLAIIVAVSVLWASNAWLDDGTVMHLLGATLVVTLFDWALALIAMAVVVGLAAVVFDAPWQGIALTFLVFGALPVGISTLVQRASIAWLPRNLFMFILGQGFVSPAIAVSLTAAAALGIHIVLADGSMLVVPAGYAFSVLLLATGEAWFTGMSTALIAVYRPAWVTTYDVRRYRLGGPRI
;
A
#
# COMPACT_ATOMS: atom_id res chain seq x y z
N MET A 1 -2.61 -15.46 -1.69
CA MET A 1 -3.73 -15.20 -0.76
C MET A 1 -3.16 -14.39 0.38
N GLY A 2 -3.76 -13.24 0.73
CA GLY A 2 -3.46 -12.62 2.03
C GLY A 2 -3.65 -13.65 3.15
N PHE A 3 -3.10 -13.37 4.33
CA PHE A 3 -3.24 -14.21 5.53
C PHE A 3 -4.70 -14.43 5.99
N LEU A 4 -5.69 -13.96 5.21
CA LEU A 4 -7.12 -14.09 5.43
C LEU A 4 -7.54 -15.50 5.83
N TYR A 5 -7.13 -16.54 5.12
CA TYR A 5 -7.51 -17.93 5.44
C TYR A 5 -6.41 -18.74 6.13
N THR A 6 -5.27 -18.12 6.47
CA THR A 6 -4.20 -18.86 7.15
C THR A 6 -4.63 -19.12 8.60
N PRO A 7 -4.60 -20.39 9.07
CA PRO A 7 -4.89 -20.69 10.46
C PRO A 7 -3.76 -20.13 11.33
N LEU A 8 -4.02 -19.00 11.97
CA LEU A 8 -3.05 -18.34 12.85
C LEU A 8 -3.27 -18.78 14.29
N PRO A 9 -2.18 -19.01 15.06
CA PRO A 9 -2.30 -19.17 16.50
C PRO A 9 -3.02 -17.97 17.13
N PHE A 10 -3.84 -18.23 18.15
CA PHE A 10 -4.66 -17.19 18.79
C PHE A 10 -3.82 -15.98 19.26
N TRP A 11 -2.63 -16.21 19.79
CA TRP A 11 -1.73 -15.16 20.24
C TRP A 11 -1.20 -14.27 19.09
N VAL A 12 -0.97 -14.84 17.89
CA VAL A 12 -0.58 -14.07 16.69
C VAL A 12 -1.74 -13.21 16.23
N ALA A 13 -2.96 -13.77 16.21
CA ALA A 13 -4.16 -13.03 15.82
C ALA A 13 -4.41 -11.84 16.75
N VAL A 14 -4.39 -12.06 18.08
CA VAL A 14 -4.57 -11.00 19.08
C VAL A 14 -3.46 -9.95 18.98
N GLY A 15 -2.20 -10.37 18.87
CA GLY A 15 -1.07 -9.45 18.67
C GLY A 15 -1.21 -8.61 17.40
N GLY A 16 -1.67 -9.21 16.30
CA GLY A 16 -1.94 -8.53 15.05
C GLY A 16 -3.05 -7.47 15.17
N TRP A 17 -4.13 -7.78 15.88
CA TRP A 17 -5.20 -6.82 16.15
C TRP A 17 -4.75 -5.65 17.04
N ILE A 18 -3.95 -5.92 18.08
CA ILE A 18 -3.37 -4.89 18.93
C ILE A 18 -2.46 -3.97 18.11
N ALA A 19 -1.56 -4.53 17.29
CA ALA A 19 -0.69 -3.76 16.43
C ALA A 19 -1.47 -2.93 15.40
N THR A 20 -2.52 -3.51 14.81
CA THR A 20 -3.43 -2.81 13.88
C THR A 20 -4.11 -1.63 14.57
N ALA A 21 -4.63 -1.82 15.78
CA ALA A 21 -5.28 -0.77 16.56
C ALA A 21 -4.31 0.39 16.87
N ILE A 22 -3.06 0.08 17.23
CA ILE A 22 -2.02 1.10 17.47
C ILE A 22 -1.72 1.88 16.19
N VAL A 23 -1.50 1.20 15.07
CA VAL A 23 -1.18 1.84 13.79
C VAL A 23 -2.31 2.74 13.31
N VAL A 24 -3.56 2.28 13.42
CA VAL A 24 -4.74 3.08 13.07
C VAL A 24 -4.92 4.26 14.03
N ALA A 25 -4.72 4.07 15.34
CA ALA A 25 -4.78 5.15 16.32
C ALA A 25 -3.74 6.25 16.02
N LEU A 26 -2.51 5.87 15.68
CA LEU A 26 -1.46 6.80 15.26
C LEU A 26 -1.84 7.60 14.01
N ALA A 27 -2.50 6.96 13.04
CA ALA A 27 -3.01 7.62 11.85
C ALA A 27 -4.13 8.62 12.21
N LEU A 28 -5.06 8.23 13.08
CA LEU A 28 -6.18 9.06 13.52
C LEU A 28 -5.74 10.29 14.33
N TRP A 29 -4.71 10.17 15.16
CA TRP A 29 -4.18 11.29 15.96
C TRP A 29 -3.65 12.45 15.13
N LYS A 30 -3.31 12.23 13.86
CA LYS A 30 -2.90 13.30 12.93
C LYS A 30 -4.07 14.14 12.40
N ASN A 31 -5.31 13.81 12.80
CA ASN A 31 -6.55 14.37 12.27
C ASN A 31 -6.57 14.43 10.73
N PRO A 32 -6.34 13.29 10.06
CA PRO A 32 -6.13 13.24 8.61
C PRO A 32 -7.37 13.67 7.81
N PHE A 33 -8.56 13.51 8.40
CA PHE A 33 -9.84 13.85 7.79
C PHE A 33 -10.06 15.34 7.56
N LYS A 34 -9.25 16.23 8.15
CA LYS A 34 -9.33 17.67 7.87
C LYS A 34 -9.19 17.97 6.36
N ARG A 35 -8.38 17.19 5.65
CA ARG A 35 -8.22 17.32 4.18
C ARG A 35 -9.45 16.84 3.40
N LEU A 36 -10.25 15.95 3.98
CA LEU A 36 -11.46 15.41 3.36
C LEU A 36 -12.70 16.28 3.63
N GLN A 37 -12.52 17.47 4.22
CA GLN A 37 -13.58 18.50 4.25
C GLN A 37 -13.82 19.11 2.86
N ASP A 38 -12.84 18.98 1.94
CA ASP A 38 -13.06 19.24 0.52
C ASP A 38 -13.76 18.04 -0.10
N GLY A 39 -15.00 18.25 -0.58
CA GLY A 39 -15.81 17.20 -1.20
C GLY A 39 -15.13 16.54 -2.39
N THR A 40 -14.29 17.27 -3.14
CA THR A 40 -13.54 16.69 -4.27
C THR A 40 -12.55 15.65 -3.78
N LEU A 41 -11.75 15.99 -2.77
CA LEU A 41 -10.74 15.08 -2.20
C LEU A 41 -11.40 13.89 -1.50
N GLN A 42 -12.55 14.09 -0.85
CA GLN A 42 -13.36 13.02 -0.29
C GLN A 42 -13.81 12.03 -1.37
N HIS A 43 -14.38 12.49 -2.47
CA HIS A 43 -14.82 11.63 -3.56
C HIS A 43 -13.65 10.88 -4.21
N VAL A 44 -12.52 11.54 -4.42
CA VAL A 44 -11.31 10.89 -4.97
C VAL A 44 -10.80 9.81 -4.02
N TRP A 45 -10.74 10.08 -2.71
CA TRP A 45 -10.29 9.12 -1.70
C TRP A 45 -11.21 7.89 -1.66
N LEU A 46 -12.53 8.11 -1.63
CA LEU A 46 -13.52 7.02 -1.69
C LEU A 46 -13.45 6.24 -2.99
N ALA A 47 -13.29 6.92 -4.13
CA ALA A 47 -13.16 6.27 -5.44
C ALA A 47 -11.92 5.36 -5.51
N ILE A 48 -10.80 5.78 -4.91
CA ILE A 48 -9.59 4.96 -4.83
C ILE A 48 -9.79 3.76 -3.92
N ILE A 49 -10.46 3.89 -2.78
CA ILE A 49 -10.81 2.75 -1.92
C ILE A 49 -11.62 1.71 -2.71
N VAL A 50 -12.63 2.16 -3.45
CA VAL A 50 -13.44 1.27 -4.29
C VAL A 50 -12.58 0.63 -5.39
N ALA A 51 -11.77 1.41 -6.11
CA ALA A 51 -10.92 0.91 -7.17
C ALA A 51 -9.90 -0.13 -6.67
N VAL A 52 -9.23 0.12 -5.55
CA VAL A 52 -8.29 -0.83 -4.93
C VAL A 52 -9.03 -2.07 -4.42
N SER A 53 -10.23 -1.92 -3.86
CA SER A 53 -11.04 -3.08 -3.44
C SER A 53 -11.42 -3.98 -4.62
N VAL A 54 -11.80 -3.38 -5.76
CA VAL A 54 -12.08 -4.12 -7.01
C VAL A 54 -10.81 -4.78 -7.57
N LEU A 55 -9.68 -4.10 -7.44
CA LEU A 55 -8.38 -4.64 -7.84
C LEU A 55 -8.00 -5.88 -7.02
N TRP A 56 -8.25 -5.85 -5.71
CA TRP A 56 -8.07 -7.00 -4.82
C TRP A 56 -9.10 -8.11 -5.08
N ALA A 57 -10.29 -7.77 -5.59
CA ALA A 57 -11.27 -8.76 -6.04
C ALA A 57 -10.84 -9.47 -7.34
N SER A 58 -10.01 -8.83 -8.15
CA SER A 58 -9.47 -9.36 -9.41
C SER A 58 -8.30 -10.31 -9.13
N ASN A 59 -8.59 -11.44 -8.49
CA ASN A 59 -7.59 -12.46 -8.18
C ASN A 59 -7.15 -13.19 -9.45
N ALA A 60 -5.88 -13.02 -9.83
CA ALA A 60 -5.21 -13.94 -10.74
C ALA A 60 -4.74 -15.15 -9.93
N TRP A 61 -5.38 -16.30 -10.16
CA TRP A 61 -4.95 -17.57 -9.61
C TRP A 61 -3.78 -18.07 -10.45
N LEU A 62 -2.55 -18.06 -9.89
CA LEU A 62 -1.45 -18.82 -10.47
C LEU A 62 -1.53 -20.26 -9.96
N ASP A 63 -1.15 -21.22 -10.80
CA ASP A 63 -1.20 -22.66 -10.53
C ASP A 63 -0.41 -23.06 -9.27
N ASP A 64 0.55 -22.25 -8.84
CA ASP A 64 1.38 -22.44 -7.64
C ASP A 64 0.69 -22.01 -6.32
N GLY A 65 -0.61 -21.68 -6.34
CA GLY A 65 -1.39 -21.29 -5.15
C GLY A 65 -1.09 -19.87 -4.61
N THR A 66 -0.16 -19.15 -5.23
CA THR A 66 0.19 -17.77 -4.87
C THR A 66 -0.69 -16.77 -5.61
N VAL A 67 -1.82 -16.41 -5.00
CA VAL A 67 -2.65 -15.31 -5.50
C VAL A 67 -1.91 -13.99 -5.28
N MET A 68 -1.57 -13.32 -6.39
CA MET A 68 -0.91 -12.03 -6.45
C MET A 68 -1.86 -11.01 -7.07
N HIS A 69 -2.15 -9.95 -6.33
CA HIS A 69 -2.93 -8.80 -6.81
C HIS A 69 -2.11 -7.52 -6.66
N LEU A 70 -2.39 -6.54 -7.51
CA LEU A 70 -1.88 -5.19 -7.35
C LEU A 70 -2.33 -4.62 -5.99
N LEU A 71 -1.42 -3.99 -5.25
CA LEU A 71 -1.68 -3.54 -3.88
C LEU A 71 -2.40 -2.21 -3.85
N GLY A 72 -2.04 -1.27 -4.72
CA GLY A 72 -2.60 0.09 -4.78
C GLY A 72 -2.20 1.00 -3.61
N ALA A 73 -1.61 0.46 -2.54
CA ALA A 73 -1.25 1.18 -1.32
C ALA A 73 -0.32 2.37 -1.58
N THR A 74 0.65 2.19 -2.47
CA THR A 74 1.68 3.19 -2.81
C THR A 74 1.08 4.39 -3.55
N LEU A 75 0.09 4.14 -4.42
CA LEU A 75 -0.69 5.19 -5.07
C LEU A 75 -1.47 6.01 -4.04
N VAL A 76 -2.10 5.35 -3.06
CA VAL A 76 -2.84 6.07 -2.01
C VAL A 76 -1.91 6.94 -1.18
N VAL A 77 -0.71 6.44 -0.81
CA VAL A 77 0.31 7.25 -0.12
C VAL A 77 0.75 8.44 -0.96
N THR A 78 0.94 8.22 -2.27
CA THR A 78 1.34 9.29 -3.19
C THR A 78 0.28 10.38 -3.28
N LEU A 79 -1.00 10.05 -3.20
CA LEU A 79 -2.09 11.04 -3.32
C LEU A 79 -2.47 11.69 -1.98
N PHE A 80 -2.54 10.91 -0.90
CA PHE A 80 -3.18 11.32 0.36
C PHE A 80 -2.27 11.31 1.58
N ASP A 81 -0.97 11.01 1.43
CA ASP A 81 -0.02 10.83 2.52
C ASP A 81 -0.34 9.60 3.38
N TRP A 82 0.57 9.24 4.28
CA TRP A 82 0.55 7.97 5.00
C TRP A 82 -0.69 7.76 5.88
N ALA A 83 -1.19 8.81 6.56
CA ALA A 83 -2.27 8.66 7.54
C ALA A 83 -3.61 8.32 6.87
N LEU A 84 -3.98 9.02 5.78
CA LEU A 84 -5.17 8.69 5.00
C LEU A 84 -5.00 7.39 4.22
N ALA A 85 -3.77 7.07 3.78
CA ALA A 85 -3.49 5.80 3.11
C ALA A 85 -3.67 4.61 4.04
N LEU A 86 -3.20 4.67 5.28
CA LEU A 86 -3.43 3.61 6.28
C LEU A 86 -4.92 3.36 6.52
N ILE A 87 -5.70 4.43 6.67
CA ILE A 87 -7.15 4.32 6.89
C ILE A 87 -7.83 3.74 5.64
N ALA A 88 -7.46 4.20 4.44
CA ALA A 88 -7.98 3.64 3.20
C ALA A 88 -7.68 2.14 3.07
N MET A 89 -6.44 1.73 3.33
CA MET A 89 -6.06 0.33 3.28
C MET A 89 -6.75 -0.51 4.36
N ALA A 90 -7.02 0.04 5.53
CA ALA A 90 -7.82 -0.65 6.57
C ALA A 90 -9.25 -0.90 6.08
N VAL A 91 -9.86 0.08 5.41
CA VAL A 91 -11.19 -0.06 4.79
C VAL A 91 -11.15 -1.08 3.66
N VAL A 92 -10.16 -1.03 2.76
CA VAL A 92 -9.99 -2.01 1.66
C VAL A 92 -9.89 -3.43 2.22
N VAL A 93 -9.06 -3.66 3.23
CA VAL A 93 -8.89 -4.99 3.85
C VAL A 93 -10.18 -5.44 4.54
N GLY A 94 -10.89 -4.52 5.21
CA GLY A 94 -12.19 -4.81 5.81
C GLY A 94 -13.24 -5.20 4.78
N LEU A 95 -13.31 -4.47 3.65
CA LEU A 95 -14.20 -4.80 2.54
C LEU A 95 -13.84 -6.15 1.92
N ALA A 96 -12.56 -6.41 1.68
CA ALA A 96 -12.08 -7.70 1.19
C ALA A 96 -12.47 -8.83 2.15
N ALA A 97 -12.30 -8.63 3.46
CA ALA A 97 -12.68 -9.64 4.45
C ALA A 97 -14.18 -9.97 4.44
N VAL A 98 -15.03 -8.97 4.22
CA VAL A 98 -16.49 -9.19 4.09
C VAL A 98 -16.83 -9.89 2.78
N VAL A 99 -16.26 -9.45 1.66
CA VAL A 99 -16.54 -10.03 0.33
C VAL A 99 -16.08 -11.48 0.22
N PHE A 100 -14.97 -11.81 0.87
CA PHE A 100 -14.38 -13.15 0.83
C PHE A 100 -14.79 -14.03 2.01
N ASP A 101 -15.66 -13.58 2.92
CA ASP A 101 -16.04 -14.32 4.14
C ASP A 101 -14.81 -14.80 4.94
N ALA A 102 -13.84 -13.89 5.13
CA ALA A 102 -12.56 -14.21 5.74
C ALA A 102 -12.65 -14.33 7.27
N PRO A 103 -11.96 -15.31 7.88
CA PRO A 103 -11.94 -15.44 9.34
C PRO A 103 -11.17 -14.28 9.99
N TRP A 104 -11.67 -13.83 11.14
CA TRP A 104 -11.21 -12.63 11.83
C TRP A 104 -9.71 -12.66 12.21
N GLN A 105 -9.14 -13.86 12.38
CA GLN A 105 -7.74 -14.05 12.74
C GLN A 105 -6.80 -13.53 11.64
N GLY A 106 -7.15 -13.74 10.37
CA GLY A 106 -6.31 -13.42 9.22
C GLY A 106 -6.39 -11.96 8.76
N ILE A 107 -7.43 -11.24 9.15
CA ILE A 107 -7.71 -9.86 8.72
C ILE A 107 -6.59 -8.93 9.18
N ALA A 108 -6.24 -8.97 10.47
CA ALA A 108 -5.24 -8.07 11.04
C ALA A 108 -3.86 -8.27 10.42
N LEU A 109 -3.44 -9.53 10.23
CA LEU A 109 -2.15 -9.82 9.60
C LEU A 109 -2.13 -9.41 8.13
N THR A 110 -3.24 -9.60 7.42
CA THR A 110 -3.40 -9.12 6.03
C THR A 110 -3.27 -7.60 5.97
N PHE A 111 -3.92 -6.87 6.88
CA PHE A 111 -3.78 -5.42 6.95
C PHE A 111 -2.33 -5.01 7.25
N LEU A 112 -1.69 -5.62 8.25
CA LEU A 112 -0.32 -5.25 8.63
C LEU A 112 0.67 -5.47 7.48
N VAL A 113 0.58 -6.61 6.79
CA VAL A 113 1.53 -6.99 5.74
C VAL A 113 1.21 -6.32 4.41
N PHE A 114 -0.04 -6.35 3.95
CA PHE A 114 -0.41 -5.86 2.60
C PHE A 114 -0.98 -4.45 2.58
N GLY A 115 -1.29 -3.87 3.75
CA GLY A 115 -1.75 -2.49 3.89
C GLY A 115 -0.72 -1.60 4.57
N ALA A 116 -0.43 -1.84 5.85
CA ALA A 116 0.38 -0.95 6.68
C ALA A 116 1.86 -0.94 6.28
N LEU A 117 2.45 -2.11 6.02
CA LEU A 117 3.85 -2.24 5.64
C LEU A 117 4.18 -1.55 4.30
N PRO A 118 3.46 -1.78 3.17
CA PRO A 118 3.72 -1.03 1.94
C PRO A 118 3.47 0.47 2.11
N VAL A 119 2.46 0.87 2.89
CA VAL A 119 2.24 2.30 3.23
C VAL A 119 3.47 2.87 3.96
N GLY A 120 3.98 2.17 4.97
CA GLY A 120 5.16 2.59 5.72
C GLY A 120 6.41 2.71 4.83
N ILE A 121 6.67 1.70 4.00
CA ILE A 121 7.79 1.70 3.05
C ILE A 121 7.68 2.86 2.07
N SER A 122 6.53 3.03 1.43
CA SER A 122 6.31 4.13 0.50
C SER A 122 6.47 5.49 1.16
N THR A 123 6.07 5.62 2.43
CA THR A 123 6.25 6.86 3.20
C THR A 123 7.73 7.14 3.47
N LEU A 124 8.53 6.11 3.79
CA LEU A 124 9.97 6.25 3.98
C LEU A 124 10.68 6.62 2.68
N VAL A 125 10.36 5.92 1.58
CA VAL A 125 10.87 6.26 0.25
C VAL A 125 10.44 7.66 -0.15
N GLN A 126 9.22 8.08 0.22
CA GLN A 126 8.73 9.42 -0.05
C GLN A 126 9.57 10.47 0.66
N ARG A 127 9.81 10.29 1.97
CA ARG A 127 10.64 11.19 2.77
C ARG A 127 12.09 11.23 2.29
N ALA A 128 12.67 10.09 1.96
CA ALA A 128 14.02 10.01 1.40
C ALA A 128 14.12 10.75 0.05
N SER A 129 13.12 10.57 -0.81
CA SER A 129 13.04 11.26 -2.10
C SER A 129 12.94 12.77 -1.92
N ILE A 130 12.15 13.26 -0.95
CA ILE A 130 12.04 14.71 -0.66
C ILE A 130 13.34 15.27 -0.07
N ALA A 131 14.12 14.45 0.64
CA ALA A 131 15.38 14.86 1.25
C ALA A 131 16.55 14.90 0.25
N TRP A 132 16.60 13.97 -0.70
CA TRP A 132 17.78 13.76 -1.56
C TRP A 132 17.57 14.10 -3.04
N LEU A 133 16.35 14.02 -3.57
CA LEU A 133 16.11 14.25 -4.99
C LEU A 133 15.77 15.72 -5.29
N PRO A 134 16.13 16.20 -6.49
CA PRO A 134 15.71 17.51 -6.98
C PRO A 134 14.18 17.65 -6.98
N ARG A 135 13.70 18.80 -6.55
CA ARG A 135 12.27 19.09 -6.48
C ARG A 135 11.69 19.46 -7.84
N ASN A 136 11.47 18.47 -8.70
CA ASN A 136 10.73 18.63 -9.96
C ASN A 136 9.67 17.52 -10.14
N LEU A 137 8.72 17.75 -11.06
CA LEU A 137 7.62 16.82 -11.33
C LEU A 137 8.11 15.45 -11.83
N PHE A 138 9.16 15.43 -12.66
CA PHE A 138 9.72 14.19 -13.18
C PHE A 138 10.26 13.29 -12.06
N MET A 139 11.03 13.84 -11.12
CA MET A 139 11.55 13.11 -9.96
C MET A 139 10.45 12.68 -9.00
N PHE A 140 9.36 13.47 -8.88
CA PHE A 140 8.19 13.06 -8.12
C PHE A 140 7.52 11.81 -8.74
N ILE A 141 7.29 11.83 -10.05
CA ILE A 141 6.69 10.69 -10.78
C ILE A 141 7.63 9.47 -10.74
N LEU A 142 8.92 9.65 -11.00
CA LEU A 142 9.88 8.54 -11.00
C LEU A 142 10.03 7.94 -9.60
N GLY A 143 10.21 8.78 -8.58
CA GLY A 143 10.42 8.35 -7.19
C GLY A 143 9.16 7.75 -6.56
N GLN A 144 8.06 8.50 -6.52
CA GLN A 144 6.82 8.04 -5.87
C GLN A 144 6.01 7.08 -6.74
N GLY A 145 6.02 7.31 -8.05
CA GLY A 145 5.20 6.56 -8.98
C GLY A 145 5.80 5.23 -9.40
N PHE A 146 7.12 5.12 -9.59
CA PHE A 146 7.75 3.89 -10.09
C PHE A 146 8.64 3.20 -9.05
N VAL A 147 9.57 3.94 -8.42
CA VAL A 147 10.55 3.35 -7.51
C VAL A 147 9.91 2.90 -6.20
N SER A 148 9.09 3.75 -5.59
CA SER A 148 8.37 3.45 -4.34
C SER A 148 7.51 2.18 -4.41
N PRO A 149 6.61 1.99 -5.41
CA PRO A 149 5.85 0.75 -5.58
C PRO A 149 6.71 -0.48 -5.84
N ALA A 150 7.76 -0.39 -6.65
CA ALA A 150 8.66 -1.52 -6.90
C ALA A 150 9.31 -2.02 -5.58
N ILE A 151 9.81 -1.09 -4.76
CA ILE A 151 10.41 -1.40 -3.45
C ILE A 151 9.34 -1.92 -2.49
N ALA A 152 8.19 -1.25 -2.40
CA ALA A 152 7.11 -1.61 -1.48
C ALA A 152 6.59 -3.03 -1.75
N VAL A 153 6.33 -3.39 -3.00
CA VAL A 153 5.88 -4.75 -3.36
C VAL A 153 6.96 -5.77 -3.06
N SER A 154 8.21 -5.51 -3.45
CA SER A 154 9.30 -6.47 -3.24
C SER A 154 9.52 -6.78 -1.76
N LEU A 155 9.54 -5.75 -0.91
CA LEU A 155 9.69 -5.91 0.53
C LEU A 155 8.44 -6.52 1.18
N THR A 156 7.24 -6.18 0.71
CA THR A 156 5.99 -6.79 1.18
C THR A 156 5.97 -8.28 0.86
N ALA A 157 6.36 -8.66 -0.35
CA ALA A 157 6.44 -10.05 -0.77
C ALA A 157 7.51 -10.82 0.00
N ALA A 158 8.66 -10.21 0.31
CA ALA A 158 9.69 -10.81 1.15
C ALA A 158 9.21 -10.99 2.60
N ALA A 159 8.51 -10.00 3.17
CA ALA A 159 7.93 -10.08 4.50
C ALA A 159 6.84 -11.17 4.59
N ALA A 160 5.94 -11.22 3.60
CA ALA A 160 4.92 -12.25 3.51
C ALA A 160 5.55 -13.65 3.43
N LEU A 161 6.58 -13.83 2.58
CA LEU A 161 7.32 -15.07 2.47
C LEU A 161 7.97 -15.49 3.79
N GLY A 162 8.63 -14.54 4.48
CA GLY A 162 9.25 -14.79 5.78
C GLY A 162 8.24 -15.26 6.83
N ILE A 163 7.05 -14.64 6.87
CA ILE A 163 5.97 -15.05 7.77
C ILE A 163 5.47 -16.45 7.40
N HIS A 164 5.29 -16.76 6.12
CA HIS A 164 4.90 -18.11 5.69
C HIS A 164 5.91 -19.18 6.08
N ILE A 165 7.21 -18.91 5.95
CA ILE A 165 8.27 -19.83 6.38
C ILE A 165 8.21 -20.05 7.90
N VAL A 166 8.03 -18.99 8.69
CA VAL A 166 7.90 -19.10 10.15
C VAL A 166 6.67 -19.90 10.57
N LEU A 167 5.53 -19.70 9.88
CA LEU A 167 4.31 -20.46 10.14
C LEU A 167 4.40 -21.94 9.72
N ALA A 168 5.35 -22.28 8.86
CA ALA A 168 5.63 -23.65 8.40
C ALA A 168 6.83 -24.28 9.13
N ASP A 169 7.09 -23.88 10.37
CA ASP A 169 8.19 -24.37 11.22
C ASP A 169 9.58 -24.25 10.56
N GLY A 170 9.77 -23.23 9.72
CA GLY A 170 11.03 -22.98 9.02
C GLY A 170 11.22 -23.78 7.72
N SER A 171 10.20 -24.52 7.27
CA SER A 171 10.29 -25.33 6.06
C SER A 171 10.38 -24.48 4.79
N MET A 172 11.50 -24.56 4.07
CA MET A 172 11.70 -23.89 2.77
C MET A 172 10.94 -24.57 1.62
N LEU A 173 10.36 -25.74 1.84
CA LEU A 173 9.52 -26.44 0.84
C LEU A 173 8.25 -25.67 0.48
N VAL A 174 7.87 -24.68 1.29
CA VAL A 174 6.70 -23.82 1.04
C VAL A 174 6.99 -22.75 0.00
N VAL A 175 8.24 -22.52 -0.41
CA VAL A 175 8.62 -21.50 -1.39
C VAL A 175 8.54 -22.08 -2.81
N PRO A 176 7.59 -21.64 -3.66
CA PRO A 176 7.55 -22.09 -5.05
C PRO A 176 8.79 -21.60 -5.81
N ALA A 177 9.33 -22.44 -6.70
CA ALA A 177 10.50 -22.08 -7.52
C ALA A 177 10.25 -20.81 -8.36
N GLY A 178 9.01 -20.57 -8.78
CA GLY A 178 8.59 -19.39 -9.54
C GLY A 178 8.26 -18.15 -8.71
N TYR A 179 8.39 -18.19 -7.38
CA TYR A 179 7.94 -17.09 -6.52
C TYR A 179 8.69 -15.79 -6.81
N ALA A 180 10.01 -15.84 -6.95
CA ALA A 180 10.83 -14.65 -7.21
C ALA A 180 10.46 -13.98 -8.54
N PHE A 181 10.23 -14.78 -9.58
CA PHE A 181 9.80 -14.28 -10.89
C PHE A 181 8.39 -13.68 -10.84
N SER A 182 7.49 -14.32 -10.11
CA SER A 182 6.12 -13.83 -9.92
C SER A 182 6.09 -12.50 -9.15
N VAL A 183 6.93 -12.36 -8.10
CA VAL A 183 7.13 -11.09 -7.38
C VAL A 183 7.71 -10.02 -8.29
N LEU A 184 8.68 -10.36 -9.15
CA LEU A 184 9.23 -9.41 -10.13
C LEU A 184 8.15 -8.91 -11.10
N LEU A 185 7.32 -9.80 -11.63
CA LEU A 185 6.20 -9.44 -12.49
C LEU A 185 5.21 -8.53 -11.77
N LEU A 186 4.84 -8.89 -10.54
CA LEU A 186 3.92 -8.09 -9.73
C LEU A 186 4.50 -6.71 -9.41
N ALA A 187 5.76 -6.63 -8.98
CA ALA A 187 6.43 -5.38 -8.66
C ALA A 187 6.52 -4.47 -9.89
N THR A 188 6.80 -5.04 -11.06
CA THR A 188 6.83 -4.30 -12.33
C THR A 188 5.44 -3.81 -12.71
N GLY A 189 4.40 -4.65 -12.58
CA GLY A 189 3.02 -4.28 -12.83
C GLY A 189 2.53 -3.16 -11.90
N GLU A 190 2.82 -3.26 -10.60
CA GLU A 190 2.48 -2.23 -9.60
C GLU A 190 3.21 -0.92 -9.88
N ALA A 191 4.50 -0.99 -10.20
CA ALA A 191 5.30 0.19 -10.51
C ALA A 191 4.79 0.89 -11.77
N TRP A 192 4.43 0.13 -12.80
CA TRP A 192 3.88 0.70 -14.02
C TRP A 192 2.49 1.32 -13.77
N PHE A 193 1.59 0.60 -13.10
CA PHE A 193 0.24 1.08 -12.79
C PHE A 193 0.26 2.35 -11.92
N THR A 194 1.01 2.32 -10.83
CA THR A 194 1.14 3.45 -9.92
C THR A 194 1.86 4.62 -10.59
N GLY A 195 2.88 4.34 -11.40
CA GLY A 195 3.68 5.35 -12.09
C GLY A 195 2.87 6.12 -13.12
N MET A 196 2.13 5.39 -13.95
CA MET A 196 1.24 5.99 -14.95
C MET A 196 0.08 6.75 -14.29
N SER A 197 -0.54 6.17 -13.26
CA SER A 197 -1.61 6.84 -12.51
C SER A 197 -1.11 8.13 -11.86
N THR A 198 0.07 8.10 -11.25
CA THR A 198 0.71 9.28 -10.65
C THR A 198 1.01 10.34 -11.70
N ALA A 199 1.55 9.96 -12.86
CA ALA A 199 1.84 10.89 -13.95
C ALA A 199 0.57 11.57 -14.49
N LEU A 200 -0.47 10.78 -14.79
CA LEU A 200 -1.76 11.27 -15.27
C LEU A 200 -2.40 12.24 -14.27
N ILE A 201 -2.49 11.84 -13.00
CA ILE A 201 -3.13 12.65 -11.97
C ILE A 201 -2.31 13.92 -11.71
N ALA A 202 -0.98 13.83 -11.60
CA ALA A 202 -0.15 14.99 -11.31
C ALA A 202 -0.14 16.03 -12.45
N VAL A 203 -0.32 15.61 -13.71
CA VAL A 203 -0.39 16.50 -14.87
C VAL A 203 -1.79 17.08 -15.07
N TYR A 204 -2.83 16.24 -15.08
CA TYR A 204 -4.20 16.66 -15.46
C TYR A 204 -5.05 17.11 -14.27
N ARG A 205 -4.77 16.61 -13.07
CA ARG A 205 -5.51 16.91 -11.82
C ARG A 205 -4.55 17.11 -10.63
N PRO A 206 -3.60 18.05 -10.71
CA PRO A 206 -2.59 18.25 -9.67
C PRO A 206 -3.19 18.52 -8.29
N ALA A 207 -4.38 19.12 -8.22
CA ALA A 207 -5.10 19.37 -6.96
C ALA A 207 -5.46 18.09 -6.19
N TRP A 208 -5.51 16.92 -6.84
CA TRP A 208 -5.78 15.64 -6.18
C TRP A 208 -4.54 15.05 -5.49
N VAL A 209 -3.35 15.54 -5.82
CA VAL A 209 -2.08 15.06 -5.24
C VAL A 209 -1.71 15.91 -4.02
N THR A 210 -2.20 15.53 -2.84
CA THR A 210 -2.02 16.34 -1.62
C THR A 210 -0.57 16.35 -1.10
N THR A 211 0.27 15.42 -1.57
CA THR A 211 1.69 15.35 -1.20
C THR A 211 2.58 16.22 -2.11
N TYR A 212 2.05 16.64 -3.26
CA TYR A 212 2.78 17.40 -4.27
C TYR A 212 2.27 18.84 -4.32
N ASP A 213 3.02 19.76 -3.71
CA ASP A 213 2.71 21.18 -3.77
C ASP A 213 3.36 21.83 -5.01
N VAL A 214 2.54 22.14 -6.01
CA VAL A 214 2.95 22.81 -7.25
C VAL A 214 3.69 24.13 -6.95
N ARG A 215 3.32 24.88 -5.90
CA ARG A 215 3.98 26.15 -5.54
C ARG A 215 5.37 25.92 -4.97
N ARG A 216 5.54 24.89 -4.15
CA ARG A 216 6.85 24.50 -3.58
C ARG A 216 7.84 24.03 -4.64
N TYR A 217 7.34 23.43 -5.73
CA TYR A 217 8.18 22.85 -6.79
C TYR A 217 8.42 23.81 -7.98
N ARG A 218 7.51 24.74 -8.30
CA ARG A 218 7.72 25.70 -9.41
C ARG A 218 8.73 26.81 -9.14
N LEU A 219 9.02 27.14 -7.87
CA LEU A 219 9.74 28.37 -7.54
C LEU A 219 11.10 28.18 -6.84
N GLY A 220 11.55 26.95 -6.57
CA GLY A 220 12.76 26.78 -5.74
C GLY A 220 12.66 27.57 -4.41
N GLY A 221 11.44 27.74 -3.89
CA GLY A 221 11.13 28.68 -2.82
C GLY A 221 11.80 28.33 -1.50
N PRO A 222 12.11 29.34 -0.66
CA PRO A 222 13.01 29.18 0.48
C PRO A 222 12.47 28.22 1.54
N ARG A 223 13.43 27.62 2.25
CA ARG A 223 13.21 26.70 3.38
C ARG A 223 12.47 27.46 4.49
N ILE A 224 11.25 27.06 4.79
CA ILE A 224 10.57 27.30 6.07
C ILE A 224 9.98 25.98 6.53
#